data_AF-A0A154IEG3-F1
#
_entry.id   AF-A0A154IEG3-F1
#
_cell.length_a   1.000
_cell.length_b   1.000
_cell.length_c   1.000
_cell.angle_alpha   90.00
_cell.angle_beta   90.00
_cell.angle_gamma   90.00
#
_symmetry.space_group_name_H-M   'P 1'
#
loop_
_entity.id
_entity.type
_entity.pdbx_description
1 polymer ?
#
loop_
_entity_poly.entity_id
_entity_poly.type
_entity_poly.pdbx_seq_one_letter_code
_entity_poly.pdbx_strand_id
1 'polypeptide(L)'
;MAESEKRDDKFTWTYAIWFLPYLAQNWLWWLAPKWDWWIIGLITLALTVIAIAGSICINLARRRWWRVVSLLITPLPWLVIIYIVAVTGITPDSVRFALNKQAYLAEIERTDVASGEPRFRTFALDSMFKATTSTTLVYDESDEIALPSGEQSATWQQRTQKLCSEKKECVNLYPGSDWPFSVSKVGKHFYIVYQNFIDAFP
;
A
#
# COMPACT_ATOMS: atom_id res chain seq x y z
N MET A 1 -28.99 -52.58 -0.41
CA MET A 1 -29.40 -51.16 -0.50
C MET A 1 -28.36 -50.38 0.29
N ALA A 2 -27.36 -49.80 -0.37
CA ALA A 2 -26.34 -49.04 0.34
C ALA A 2 -26.98 -47.73 0.82
N GLU A 3 -27.00 -47.52 2.14
CA GLU A 3 -27.36 -46.24 2.72
C GLU A 3 -26.52 -45.16 2.03
N SER A 4 -27.19 -44.21 1.37
CA SER A 4 -26.51 -43.01 0.92
C SER A 4 -26.10 -42.26 2.18
N GLU A 5 -24.88 -42.52 2.64
CA GLU A 5 -24.20 -41.72 3.64
C GLU A 5 -24.36 -40.27 3.19
N LYS A 6 -25.18 -39.53 3.93
CA LYS A 6 -25.59 -38.16 3.63
C LYS A 6 -24.33 -37.30 3.78
N ARG A 7 -23.50 -37.30 2.74
CA ARG A 7 -22.21 -36.63 2.71
C ARG A 7 -22.51 -35.14 2.83
N ASP A 8 -22.22 -34.59 4.00
CA ASP A 8 -22.37 -33.17 4.34
C ASP A 8 -21.48 -32.31 3.41
N ASP A 9 -22.01 -32.04 2.22
CA ASP A 9 -21.48 -31.07 1.27
C ASP A 9 -22.02 -29.69 1.65
N LYS A 10 -21.32 -29.08 2.61
CA LYS A 10 -21.65 -27.76 3.16
C LYS A 10 -20.62 -26.73 2.71
N PHE A 11 -21.06 -25.47 2.68
CA PHE A 11 -20.18 -24.34 2.47
C PHE A 11 -19.05 -24.33 3.51
N THR A 12 -17.81 -24.11 3.07
CA THR A 12 -16.62 -24.21 3.92
C THR A 12 -15.90 -22.87 3.98
N TRP A 13 -16.13 -22.10 5.05
CA TRP A 13 -15.52 -20.79 5.26
C TRP A 13 -14.02 -20.84 5.57
N THR A 14 -13.49 -21.99 6.00
CA THR A 14 -12.07 -22.11 6.39
C THR A 14 -11.10 -21.89 5.22
N TYR A 15 -11.57 -22.00 3.97
CA TYR A 15 -10.77 -21.62 2.79
C TYR A 15 -10.38 -20.14 2.79
N ALA A 16 -11.14 -19.27 3.48
CA ALA A 16 -10.79 -17.86 3.63
C ALA A 16 -9.44 -17.65 4.34
N ILE A 17 -9.05 -18.57 5.23
CA ILE A 17 -7.78 -18.53 5.97
C ILE A 17 -6.59 -18.62 5.02
N TRP A 18 -6.73 -19.29 3.87
CA TRP A 18 -5.67 -19.46 2.89
C TRP A 18 -5.26 -18.14 2.23
N PHE A 19 -6.12 -17.12 2.31
CA PHE A 19 -5.87 -15.79 1.77
C PHE A 19 -5.27 -14.81 2.81
N LEU A 20 -5.21 -15.19 4.10
CA LEU A 20 -4.59 -14.37 5.15
C LEU A 20 -3.14 -13.97 4.85
N PRO A 21 -2.27 -14.83 4.28
CA PRO A 21 -0.91 -14.42 3.94
C PRO A 21 -0.86 -13.21 3.00
N TYR A 22 -1.77 -13.10 2.03
CA TYR A 22 -1.81 -11.97 1.09
C TYR A 22 -2.27 -10.69 1.78
N LEU A 23 -3.24 -10.79 2.68
CA LEU A 23 -3.68 -9.65 3.48
C LEU A 23 -2.57 -9.20 4.41
N ALA A 24 -1.93 -10.14 5.12
CA ALA A 24 -0.80 -9.85 5.99
C ALA A 24 0.31 -9.17 5.19
N GLN A 25 0.67 -9.69 4.02
CA GLN A 25 1.67 -9.07 3.14
C GLN A 25 1.26 -7.65 2.74
N ASN A 26 0.02 -7.43 2.30
CA ASN A 26 -0.48 -6.11 1.92
C ASN A 26 -0.41 -5.07 3.06
N TRP A 27 -0.67 -5.50 4.30
CA TRP A 27 -0.72 -4.59 5.46
C TRP A 27 0.60 -4.45 6.22
N LEU A 28 1.47 -5.46 6.17
CA LEU A 28 2.62 -5.60 7.07
C LEU A 28 3.97 -5.60 6.35
N TRP A 29 4.00 -5.48 5.02
CA TRP A 29 5.27 -5.51 4.27
C TRP A 29 6.30 -4.50 4.79
N TRP A 30 5.85 -3.32 5.19
CA TRP A 30 6.68 -2.22 5.67
C TRP A 30 7.30 -2.47 7.05
N LEU A 31 6.83 -3.46 7.82
CA LEU A 31 7.43 -3.84 9.10
C LEU A 31 8.77 -4.58 8.92
N ALA A 32 8.95 -5.26 7.80
CA ALA A 32 10.20 -5.95 7.47
C ALA A 32 10.70 -5.53 6.07
N PRO A 33 11.13 -4.28 5.89
CA PRO A 33 11.48 -3.73 4.57
C PRO A 33 12.73 -4.38 3.95
N LYS A 34 13.52 -5.11 4.76
CA LYS A 34 14.70 -5.86 4.31
C LYS A 34 14.36 -7.24 3.73
N TRP A 35 13.12 -7.71 3.90
CA TRP A 35 12.70 -8.99 3.37
C TRP A 35 12.41 -8.88 1.88
N ASP A 36 12.71 -9.95 1.14
CA ASP A 36 12.33 -10.07 -0.25
C ASP A 36 10.85 -10.47 -0.34
N TRP A 37 9.98 -9.48 -0.16
CA TRP A 37 8.53 -9.66 -0.23
C TRP A 37 8.05 -10.16 -1.59
N TRP A 38 8.82 -9.91 -2.65
CA TRP A 38 8.52 -10.43 -3.98
C TRP A 38 8.66 -11.96 -4.01
N ILE A 39 9.82 -12.49 -3.58
CA ILE A 39 10.05 -13.94 -3.50
C ILE A 39 9.08 -14.59 -2.52
N ILE A 40 8.87 -13.99 -1.35
CA ILE A 40 7.91 -14.51 -0.35
C ILE A 40 6.50 -14.58 -0.95
N GLY A 41 6.09 -13.54 -1.70
CA GLY A 41 4.82 -13.50 -2.40
C GLY A 41 4.69 -14.61 -3.44
N LEU A 42 5.73 -14.84 -4.25
CA LEU A 42 5.75 -15.92 -5.25
C LEU A 42 5.66 -17.31 -4.64
N ILE A 43 6.39 -17.59 -3.55
CA ILE A 43 6.33 -18.87 -2.83
C ILE A 43 4.93 -19.07 -2.25
N THR A 44 4.38 -18.04 -1.60
CA THR A 44 3.04 -18.06 -1.03
C THR A 44 1.98 -18.31 -2.10
N LEU A 45 2.12 -17.67 -3.27
CA LEU A 45 1.27 -17.88 -4.44
C LEU A 45 1.33 -19.31 -4.94
N ALA A 46 2.53 -19.84 -5.16
CA ALA A 46 2.71 -21.22 -5.63
C ALA A 46 2.06 -22.23 -4.69
N LEU A 47 2.30 -22.12 -3.37
CA LEU A 47 1.72 -23.01 -2.37
C LEU A 47 0.19 -22.91 -2.33
N THR A 48 -0.36 -21.69 -2.43
CA THR A 48 -1.80 -21.47 -2.42
C THR A 48 -2.45 -22.06 -3.67
N VAL A 49 -1.86 -21.88 -4.85
CA VAL A 49 -2.35 -22.44 -6.12
C VAL A 49 -2.34 -23.96 -6.06
N ILE A 50 -1.25 -24.58 -5.57
CA ILE A 50 -1.16 -26.03 -5.38
C ILE A 50 -2.26 -26.52 -4.43
N ALA A 51 -2.47 -25.84 -3.30
CA ALA A 51 -3.49 -26.19 -2.34
C ALA A 51 -4.91 -26.08 -2.92
N ILE A 52 -5.20 -25.01 -3.68
CA ILE A 52 -6.48 -24.80 -4.36
C ILE A 52 -6.72 -25.89 -5.41
N ALA A 53 -5.75 -26.12 -6.30
CA ALA A 53 -5.86 -27.14 -7.34
C ALA A 53 -6.09 -28.54 -6.75
N GLY A 54 -5.28 -28.91 -5.74
CA GLY A 54 -5.44 -30.18 -5.02
C GLY A 54 -6.80 -30.30 -4.35
N SER A 55 -7.28 -29.24 -3.70
CA SER A 55 -8.59 -29.20 -3.03
C SER A 55 -9.74 -29.31 -4.04
N ILE A 56 -9.64 -28.66 -5.19
CA ILE A 56 -10.64 -28.77 -6.28
C ILE A 56 -10.68 -30.23 -6.78
N CYS A 57 -9.54 -30.82 -7.13
CA CYS A 57 -9.47 -32.21 -7.60
C CYS A 57 -10.07 -33.20 -6.59
N ILE A 58 -9.70 -33.08 -5.32
CA ILE A 58 -10.20 -33.97 -4.25
C ILE A 58 -11.71 -33.79 -4.03
N ASN A 59 -12.21 -32.55 -4.01
CA ASN A 59 -13.62 -32.28 -3.78
C ASN A 59 -14.49 -32.68 -4.99
N LEU A 60 -14.03 -32.47 -6.22
CA LEU A 60 -14.69 -32.96 -7.44
C LEU A 60 -14.75 -34.49 -7.46
N ALA A 61 -13.64 -35.18 -7.17
CA ALA A 61 -13.61 -36.64 -7.08
C ALA A 61 -14.57 -37.17 -6.01
N ARG A 62 -14.78 -36.42 -4.92
CA ARG A 62 -15.71 -36.75 -3.84
C ARG A 62 -17.14 -36.26 -4.07
N ARG A 63 -17.43 -35.64 -5.22
CA ARG A 63 -18.72 -35.01 -5.60
C ARG A 63 -19.21 -33.97 -4.58
N ARG A 64 -18.27 -33.23 -3.98
CA ARG A 64 -18.51 -32.16 -3.00
C ARG A 64 -18.52 -30.79 -3.68
N TRP A 65 -19.58 -30.52 -4.42
CA TRP A 65 -19.70 -29.34 -5.28
C TRP A 65 -19.77 -28.04 -4.47
N TRP A 66 -20.44 -28.03 -3.31
CA TRP A 66 -20.50 -26.83 -2.47
C TRP A 66 -19.14 -26.40 -1.95
N ARG A 67 -18.22 -27.34 -1.71
CA ARG A 67 -16.84 -27.00 -1.32
C ARG A 67 -16.04 -26.39 -2.46
N VAL A 68 -16.24 -26.86 -3.68
CA VAL A 68 -15.63 -26.25 -4.89
C VAL A 68 -16.16 -24.84 -5.07
N VAL A 69 -17.48 -24.65 -4.99
CA VAL A 69 -18.11 -23.32 -5.03
C VAL A 69 -17.58 -22.41 -3.92
N SER A 70 -17.40 -22.94 -2.70
CA SER A 70 -16.83 -22.18 -1.58
C SER A 70 -15.43 -21.65 -1.92
N LEU A 71 -14.53 -22.50 -2.45
CA LEU A 71 -13.18 -22.11 -2.86
C LEU A 71 -13.18 -20.97 -3.90
N LEU A 72 -14.06 -21.07 -4.89
CA LEU A 72 -14.13 -20.09 -5.98
C LEU A 72 -14.70 -18.73 -5.52
N ILE A 73 -15.65 -18.75 -4.59
CA ILE A 73 -16.31 -17.53 -4.09
C ILE A 73 -15.51 -16.87 -2.96
N THR A 74 -14.70 -17.63 -2.22
CA THR A 74 -13.89 -17.15 -1.08
C THR A 74 -13.10 -15.85 -1.32
N PRO A 75 -12.45 -15.59 -2.46
CA PRO A 75 -11.73 -14.32 -2.66
C PRO A 75 -12.65 -13.10 -2.72
N LEU A 76 -13.93 -13.24 -3.10
CA LEU A 76 -14.86 -12.11 -3.25
C LEU A 76 -15.11 -11.34 -1.94
N PRO A 77 -15.47 -11.97 -0.80
CA PRO A 77 -15.61 -11.25 0.46
C PRO A 77 -14.34 -10.50 0.87
N TRP A 78 -13.15 -11.06 0.60
CA TRP A 78 -11.90 -10.38 0.88
C TRP A 78 -11.72 -9.12 0.04
N LEU A 79 -12.02 -9.17 -1.26
CA LEU A 79 -11.98 -8.00 -2.13
C LEU A 79 -12.95 -6.92 -1.66
N VAL A 80 -14.16 -7.31 -1.23
CA VAL A 80 -15.16 -6.38 -0.70
C VAL A 80 -14.66 -5.72 0.59
N ILE A 81 -14.08 -6.48 1.53
CA ILE A 81 -13.53 -5.92 2.77
C ILE A 81 -12.39 -4.95 2.46
N ILE A 82 -11.45 -5.34 1.59
CA ILE A 82 -10.32 -4.49 1.19
C ILE A 82 -10.85 -3.19 0.57
N TYR A 83 -11.83 -3.28 -0.33
CA TYR A 83 -12.42 -2.12 -0.98
C TYR A 83 -13.10 -1.17 0.02
N ILE A 84 -13.93 -1.71 0.94
CA ILE A 84 -14.59 -0.90 1.96
C ILE A 84 -13.56 -0.18 2.85
N VAL A 85 -12.52 -0.89 3.27
CA VAL A 85 -11.44 -0.33 4.10
C VAL A 85 -10.65 0.75 3.33
N ALA A 86 -10.40 0.54 2.04
CA ALA A 86 -9.74 1.55 1.21
C ALA A 86 -10.59 2.80 0.99
N VAL A 87 -11.90 2.66 0.74
CA VAL A 87 -12.84 3.79 0.53
C VAL A 87 -13.01 4.63 1.80
N THR A 88 -12.84 4.05 2.99
CA THR A 88 -12.82 4.82 4.25
C THR A 88 -11.49 5.52 4.51
N GLY A 89 -10.53 5.47 3.59
CA GLY A 89 -9.21 6.10 3.71
C GLY A 89 -8.22 5.33 4.58
N ILE A 90 -8.58 4.11 5.00
CA ILE A 90 -7.70 3.24 5.76
C ILE A 90 -6.88 2.43 4.73
N THR A 91 -5.68 2.90 4.45
CA THR A 91 -4.72 2.26 3.55
C THR A 91 -3.52 1.79 4.36
N PRO A 92 -2.73 0.83 3.85
CA PRO A 92 -1.49 0.43 4.51
C PRO A 92 -0.57 1.62 4.84
N ASP A 93 -0.50 2.61 3.94
CA ASP A 93 0.30 3.81 4.14
C ASP A 93 -0.28 4.76 5.19
N SER A 94 -1.62 4.94 5.26
CA SER A 94 -2.24 5.77 6.29
C SER A 94 -2.11 5.15 7.69
N VAL A 95 -2.18 3.81 7.78
CA VAL A 95 -1.90 3.08 9.03
C VAL A 95 -0.42 3.19 9.42
N ARG A 96 0.51 3.01 8.47
CA ARG A 96 1.94 3.21 8.71
C ARG A 96 2.23 4.62 9.20
N PHE A 97 1.60 5.63 8.59
CA PHE A 97 1.70 7.02 9.03
C PHE A 97 1.22 7.17 10.48
N ALA A 98 0.03 6.67 10.80
CA ALA A 98 -0.55 6.78 12.13
C ALA A 98 0.36 6.16 13.20
N LEU A 99 0.94 4.99 12.92
CA LEU A 99 1.84 4.28 13.85
C LEU A 99 3.20 4.97 14.03
N ASN A 100 3.72 5.64 13.00
CA ASN A 100 5.04 6.29 13.03
C ASN A 100 4.98 7.82 13.21
N LYS A 101 3.78 8.39 13.39
CA LYS A 101 3.55 9.84 13.43
C LYS A 101 4.48 10.58 14.40
N GLN A 102 4.67 10.05 15.60
CA GLN A 102 5.54 10.68 16.60
C GLN A 102 7.01 10.70 16.17
N ALA A 103 7.49 9.64 15.53
CA ALA A 103 8.84 9.59 15.00
C ALA A 103 9.04 10.60 13.86
N TYR A 104 8.05 10.75 12.97
CA TYR A 104 8.09 11.77 11.93
C TYR A 104 8.12 13.19 12.51
N LEU A 105 7.29 13.47 13.50
CA LEU A 105 7.26 14.78 14.17
C LEU A 105 8.59 15.10 14.87
N ALA A 106 9.16 14.15 15.60
CA ALA A 106 10.47 14.32 16.25
C ALA A 106 11.58 14.60 15.23
N GLU A 107 11.51 13.99 14.04
CA GLU A 107 12.48 14.21 12.97
C GLU A 107 12.29 15.58 12.29
N ILE A 108 11.05 16.03 12.12
CA ILE A 108 10.72 17.39 11.64
C ILE A 108 11.23 18.44 12.65
N GLU A 109 11.10 18.19 13.95
CA GLU A 109 11.58 19.10 15.00
C GLU A 109 13.09 19.31 14.97
N ARG A 110 13.85 18.31 14.54
CA ARG A 110 15.30 18.39 14.35
C ARG A 110 15.72 19.08 13.05
N THR A 111 14.77 19.42 12.19
CA THR A 111 15.09 20.02 10.89
C THR A 111 15.47 21.47 11.10
N ASP A 112 16.74 21.78 10.88
CA ASP A 112 17.24 23.16 10.88
C ASP A 112 16.60 23.92 9.71
N VAL A 113 15.89 24.99 10.05
CA VAL A 113 15.24 25.88 9.09
C VAL A 113 15.70 27.31 9.33
N ALA A 114 15.96 28.04 8.25
CA ALA A 114 16.29 29.46 8.34
C ALA A 114 15.12 30.20 9.00
N SER A 115 15.44 31.15 9.89
CA SER A 115 14.44 31.86 10.69
C SER A 115 13.30 32.41 9.83
N GLY A 116 12.08 31.93 10.07
CA GLY A 116 10.86 32.38 9.39
C GLY A 116 10.45 31.59 8.15
N GLU A 117 11.24 30.62 7.67
CA GLU A 117 10.81 29.75 6.58
C GLU A 117 9.92 28.59 7.09
N PRO A 118 8.83 28.24 6.40
CA PRO A 118 8.05 27.05 6.72
C PRO A 118 8.88 25.76 6.54
N ARG A 119 8.69 24.79 7.42
CA ARG A 119 9.38 23.50 7.37
C ARG A 119 8.86 22.64 6.22
N PHE A 120 9.80 21.95 5.56
CA PHE A 120 9.51 20.98 4.51
C PHE A 120 10.37 19.75 4.72
N ARG A 121 9.81 18.54 4.56
CA ARG A 121 10.56 17.28 4.67
C ARG A 121 9.89 16.15 3.92
N THR A 122 10.69 15.25 3.36
CA THR A 122 10.20 14.04 2.67
C THR A 122 10.67 12.77 3.36
N PHE A 123 9.80 11.76 3.41
CA PHE A 123 10.10 10.42 3.92
C PHE A 123 9.70 9.39 2.87
N ALA A 124 10.64 8.52 2.51
CA ALA A 124 10.35 7.40 1.62
C ALA A 124 9.40 6.41 2.33
N LEU A 125 8.19 6.24 1.79
CA LEU A 125 7.29 5.18 2.22
C LEU A 125 7.57 3.90 1.43
N ASP A 126 7.90 3.95 0.15
CA ASP A 126 8.05 2.69 -0.62
C ASP A 126 9.34 1.89 -0.32
N SER A 127 9.20 0.56 -0.34
CA SER A 127 10.29 -0.41 -0.58
C SER A 127 9.84 -1.70 -1.28
N MET A 128 8.57 -1.82 -1.71
CA MET A 128 8.00 -3.11 -2.15
C MET A 128 7.96 -3.26 -3.68
N PHE A 129 7.81 -2.15 -4.42
CA PHE A 129 7.84 -2.12 -5.89
C PHE A 129 8.84 -1.06 -6.39
N LYS A 130 10.09 -1.21 -5.95
CA LYS A 130 11.24 -0.34 -6.26
C LYS A 130 11.43 0.06 -7.74
N ALA A 131 10.72 -0.56 -8.68
CA ALA A 131 10.95 -0.39 -10.11
C ALA A 131 9.89 0.43 -10.86
N THR A 132 8.73 0.77 -10.27
CA THR A 132 7.64 1.38 -11.07
C THR A 132 6.85 2.49 -10.40
N THR A 133 6.64 2.45 -9.09
CA THR A 133 5.82 3.45 -8.38
C THR A 133 6.51 3.85 -7.09
N SER A 134 6.51 5.14 -6.77
CA SER A 134 7.07 5.69 -5.53
C SER A 134 5.96 6.32 -4.72
N THR A 135 5.89 5.92 -3.44
CA THR A 135 5.07 6.59 -2.44
C THR A 135 5.99 7.36 -1.49
N THR A 136 5.77 8.68 -1.41
CA THR A 136 6.53 9.58 -0.54
C THR A 136 5.58 10.26 0.44
N LEU A 137 5.91 10.19 1.74
CA LEU A 137 5.27 11.03 2.75
C LEU A 137 5.97 12.38 2.76
N VAL A 138 5.22 13.45 2.58
CA VAL A 138 5.73 14.82 2.59
C VAL A 138 5.11 15.59 3.74
N TYR A 139 5.95 16.28 4.49
CA TYR A 139 5.55 17.31 5.43
C TYR A 139 5.78 18.68 4.78
N ASP A 140 4.73 19.48 4.66
CA ASP A 140 4.79 20.85 4.14
C ASP A 140 3.97 21.78 5.04
N GLU A 141 4.66 22.56 5.87
CA GLU A 141 4.03 23.51 6.80
C GLU A 141 3.27 24.64 6.10
N SER A 142 3.64 24.98 4.86
CA SER A 142 2.93 25.98 4.05
C SER A 142 1.66 25.43 3.38
N ASP A 143 1.43 24.12 3.41
CA ASP A 143 0.31 23.45 2.72
C ASP A 143 0.23 23.70 1.19
N GLU A 144 1.24 24.31 0.57
CA GLU A 144 1.25 24.63 -0.86
C GLU A 144 1.33 23.38 -1.75
N ILE A 145 1.83 22.27 -1.22
CA ILE A 145 1.77 20.96 -1.90
C ILE A 145 0.33 20.48 -2.19
N ALA A 146 -0.66 20.98 -1.44
CA ALA A 146 -2.07 20.65 -1.68
C ALA A 146 -2.69 21.46 -2.82
N LEU A 147 -2.01 22.52 -3.28
CA LEU A 147 -2.48 23.34 -4.39
C LEU A 147 -2.38 22.57 -5.71
N PRO A 148 -3.24 22.90 -6.70
CA PRO A 148 -3.07 22.39 -8.05
C PRO A 148 -1.64 22.60 -8.57
N SER A 149 -1.17 21.65 -9.38
CA SER A 149 0.18 21.73 -9.95
C SER A 149 0.33 23.00 -10.78
N GLY A 150 1.32 23.85 -10.47
CA GLY A 150 1.50 25.15 -11.10
C GLY A 150 1.02 26.34 -10.28
N GLU A 151 0.24 26.13 -9.22
CA GLU A 151 -0.26 27.20 -8.34
C GLU A 151 0.63 27.44 -7.11
N GLN A 152 1.69 26.65 -6.94
CA GLN A 152 2.68 26.86 -5.89
C GLN A 152 3.40 28.20 -6.08
N SER A 153 3.70 28.87 -4.98
CA SER A 153 4.47 30.12 -5.00
C SER A 153 5.89 29.89 -5.50
N ALA A 154 6.47 30.91 -6.14
CA ALA A 154 7.86 30.88 -6.57
C ALA A 154 8.83 30.63 -5.40
N THR A 155 8.50 31.16 -4.22
CA THR A 155 9.26 30.94 -2.98
C THR A 155 9.25 29.48 -2.56
N TRP A 156 8.10 28.81 -2.64
CA TRP A 156 7.99 27.39 -2.33
C TRP A 156 8.77 26.53 -3.33
N GLN A 157 8.66 26.83 -4.63
CA GLN A 157 9.39 26.12 -5.69
C GLN A 157 10.90 26.25 -5.53
N GLN A 158 11.41 27.46 -5.27
CA GLN A 158 12.84 27.68 -5.02
C GLN A 158 13.34 26.93 -3.79
N ARG A 159 12.58 26.97 -2.68
CA ARG A 159 12.93 26.27 -1.45
C ARG A 159 12.98 24.76 -1.65
N THR A 160 11.95 24.18 -2.26
CA THR A 160 11.89 22.73 -2.51
C THR A 160 12.98 22.27 -3.48
N GLN A 161 13.28 23.05 -4.52
CA GLN A 161 14.39 22.77 -5.43
C GLN A 161 15.75 22.81 -4.71
N LYS A 162 15.95 23.79 -3.81
CA LYS A 162 17.14 23.88 -2.98
C LYS A 162 17.28 22.67 -2.04
N LEU A 163 16.22 22.31 -1.33
CA LEU A 163 16.19 21.15 -0.42
C LEU A 163 16.43 19.83 -1.18
N CYS A 164 15.87 19.69 -2.37
CA CYS A 164 16.14 18.53 -3.23
C CYS A 164 17.63 18.46 -3.64
N SER A 165 18.23 19.58 -4.00
CA SER A 165 19.64 19.64 -4.42
C SER A 165 20.61 19.35 -3.26
N GLU A 166 20.39 20.01 -2.12
CA GLU A 166 21.29 20.01 -0.95
C GLU A 166 21.05 18.84 -0.01
N LYS A 167 19.78 18.52 0.28
CA LYS A 167 19.37 17.53 1.29
C LYS A 167 18.72 16.28 0.71
N LYS A 168 18.56 16.19 -0.62
CA LYS A 168 17.86 15.09 -1.32
C LYS A 168 16.39 14.95 -0.91
N GLU A 169 15.78 16.03 -0.42
CA GLU A 169 14.36 16.10 -0.09
C GLU A 169 13.59 16.59 -1.32
N CYS A 170 13.25 15.67 -2.20
CA CYS A 170 12.66 15.96 -3.51
C CYS A 170 11.18 15.61 -3.53
N VAL A 171 10.39 16.47 -4.18
CA VAL A 171 9.02 16.16 -4.60
C VAL A 171 8.85 16.65 -6.03
N ASN A 172 8.23 15.85 -6.87
CA ASN A 172 7.90 16.25 -8.22
C ASN A 172 6.38 16.27 -8.38
N LEU A 173 5.83 17.49 -8.55
CA LEU A 173 4.41 17.73 -8.80
C LEU A 173 4.06 17.81 -10.30
N TYR A 174 5.07 17.67 -11.16
CA TYR A 174 4.98 17.73 -12.62
C TYR A 174 5.50 16.41 -13.20
N PRO A 175 4.76 15.30 -13.06
CA PRO A 175 5.17 14.04 -13.67
C PRO A 175 5.31 14.23 -15.18
N GLY A 176 6.42 13.76 -15.75
CA GLY A 176 6.65 13.81 -17.20
C GLY A 176 5.90 12.72 -17.96
N SER A 177 5.24 11.81 -17.24
CA SER A 177 4.53 10.66 -17.78
C SER A 177 3.03 10.70 -17.47
N ASP A 178 2.24 10.03 -18.30
CA ASP A 178 0.79 9.85 -18.10
C ASP A 178 0.43 8.92 -16.91
N TRP A 179 1.41 8.57 -16.08
CA TRP A 179 1.18 7.70 -14.92
C TRP A 179 0.32 8.40 -13.86
N PRO A 180 -0.49 7.63 -13.10
CA PRO A 180 -1.33 8.20 -12.07
C PRO A 180 -0.48 8.95 -11.02
N PHE A 181 -0.77 10.24 -10.89
CA PHE A 181 -0.25 11.12 -9.87
C PHE A 181 -1.37 11.50 -8.90
N SER A 182 -1.09 11.46 -7.60
CA SER A 182 -2.05 11.95 -6.61
C SER A 182 -1.34 12.50 -5.38
N VAL A 183 -1.95 13.53 -4.79
CA VAL A 183 -1.57 14.10 -3.50
C VAL A 183 -2.76 13.93 -2.57
N SER A 184 -2.57 13.20 -1.48
CA SER A 184 -3.62 12.91 -0.50
C SER A 184 -3.22 13.40 0.89
N LYS A 185 -4.05 14.21 1.53
CA LYS A 185 -3.82 14.69 2.89
C LYS A 185 -4.07 13.58 3.89
N VAL A 186 -3.10 13.30 4.76
CA VAL A 186 -3.19 12.27 5.81
C VAL A 186 -3.07 12.82 7.23
N GLY A 187 -2.66 14.07 7.37
CA GLY A 187 -2.57 14.76 8.65
C GLY A 187 -2.42 16.25 8.51
N LYS A 188 -2.25 16.94 9.63
CA LYS A 188 -1.92 18.37 9.63
C LYS A 188 -0.54 18.55 9.00
N HIS A 189 -0.48 19.24 7.85
CA HIS A 189 0.72 19.43 7.03
C HIS A 189 1.34 18.15 6.46
N PHE A 190 0.68 16.99 6.58
CA PHE A 190 1.18 15.72 6.05
C PHE A 190 0.39 15.26 4.83
N TYR A 191 1.13 14.92 3.78
CA TYR A 191 0.62 14.54 2.47
C TYR A 191 1.31 13.25 2.01
N ILE A 192 0.56 12.35 1.41
CA ILE A 192 1.10 11.22 0.66
C ILE A 192 1.09 11.62 -0.80
N VAL A 193 2.25 11.59 -1.42
CA VAL A 193 2.42 11.77 -2.86
C VAL A 193 2.67 10.41 -3.48
N TYR A 194 1.80 10.05 -4.43
CA TYR A 194 1.92 8.85 -5.23
C TYR A 194 2.27 9.24 -6.65
N GLN A 195 3.36 8.68 -7.19
CA GLN A 195 3.84 8.96 -8.53
C GLN A 195 4.66 7.80 -9.10
N ASN A 196 4.96 7.83 -10.40
CA ASN A 196 5.90 6.89 -11.01
C ASN A 196 7.30 7.05 -10.39
N PHE A 197 7.99 5.93 -10.18
CA PHE A 197 9.37 5.94 -9.66
C PHE A 197 10.33 6.79 -10.49
N ILE A 198 10.20 6.77 -11.82
CA ILE A 198 11.03 7.56 -12.74
C ILE A 198 10.82 9.06 -12.52
N ASP A 199 9.59 9.45 -12.19
CA ASP A 199 9.24 10.85 -11.94
C ASP A 199 9.45 11.25 -10.47
N ALA A 200 9.73 10.32 -9.56
CA ALA A 200 9.79 10.55 -8.11
C ALA A 200 11.02 11.33 -7.66
N PHE A 201 12.09 11.27 -8.43
CA PHE A 201 13.35 11.94 -8.14
C PHE A 201 13.86 12.62 -9.42
N PRO A 202 14.11 13.94 -9.40
CA PRO A 202 14.72 14.65 -10.53
C PRO A 202 16.19 14.27 -10.73
#